data_AF-A0A821H4X2-F1
#
_entry.id   AF-A0A821H4X2-F1
#
_cell.length_a   1.000
_cell.length_b   1.000
_cell.length_c   1.000
_cell.angle_alpha   90.00
_cell.angle_beta   90.00
_cell.angle_gamma   90.00
#
_symmetry.space_group_name_H-M   'P 1'
#
loop_
_entity.id
_entity.type
_entity.pdbx_description
1 polymer ?
#
loop_
_entity_poly.entity_id
_entity_poly.type
_entity_poly.pdbx_seq_one_letter_code
_entity_poly.pdbx_strand_id
1 'polypeptide(L)'
;MAKLTICYLNVFENHLFPLTTLLNEHNESLEIYQTKVGSVGSWCWESAICLAEYCYDHMFNQFKNKRIVEIGSGTGIVGLQLCALGGNVTLTDREEYLELIIERGGGGTGGRVFVKTCAN
;
A
#
# COMPACT_ATOMS: atom_id res chain seq x y z
N MET A 1 -17.29 2.59 -4.95
CA MET A 1 -16.32 2.25 -3.88
C MET A 1 -15.32 1.33 -4.53
N ALA A 2 -14.08 1.77 -4.68
CA ALA A 2 -13.15 1.20 -5.64
C ALA A 2 -12.42 -0.06 -5.14
N LYS A 3 -12.48 -1.14 -5.92
CA LYS A 3 -11.42 -2.17 -5.91
C LYS A 3 -10.13 -1.50 -6.34
N LEU A 4 -9.03 -1.71 -5.62
CA LEU A 4 -7.71 -1.45 -6.17
C LEU A 4 -7.25 -2.77 -6.79
N THR A 5 -7.16 -2.83 -8.12
CA THR A 5 -6.61 -4.02 -8.77
C THR A 5 -5.10 -3.98 -8.64
N ILE A 6 -4.50 -5.01 -8.04
CA ILE A 6 -3.05 -5.11 -7.85
C ILE A 6 -2.43 -5.67 -9.14
N CYS A 7 -1.87 -4.81 -9.96
CA CYS A 7 -1.11 -5.21 -11.14
C CYS A 7 0.38 -5.32 -10.75
N TYR A 8 0.89 -6.56 -10.71
CA TYR A 8 2.31 -6.82 -10.52
C TYR A 8 3.00 -6.89 -11.88
N LEU A 9 3.71 -5.82 -12.26
CA LEU A 9 4.46 -5.75 -13.51
C LEU A 9 5.95 -5.95 -13.22
N ASN A 10 6.45 -7.13 -13.61
CA ASN A 10 7.87 -7.41 -13.74
C ASN A 10 8.39 -6.78 -15.04
N VAL A 11 8.60 -5.46 -15.06
CA VAL A 11 9.26 -4.80 -16.21
C VAL A 11 10.77 -4.91 -16.03
N PHE A 12 11.38 -5.95 -16.58
CA PHE A 12 12.84 -6.14 -16.56
C PHE A 12 13.57 -5.37 -17.69
N GLU A 13 13.02 -4.25 -18.17
CA GLU A 13 13.73 -3.39 -19.12
C GLU A 13 14.46 -2.27 -18.37
N ASN A 14 15.79 -2.22 -18.53
CA ASN A 14 16.67 -1.13 -18.09
C ASN A 14 16.66 -0.79 -16.58
N HIS A 15 16.77 -1.79 -15.70
CA HIS A 15 17.01 -1.60 -14.26
C HIS A 15 15.92 -0.84 -13.47
N LEU A 16 14.68 -0.81 -13.98
CA LEU A 16 13.54 -0.28 -13.23
C LEU A 16 12.88 -1.42 -12.46
N PHE A 17 12.74 -1.22 -11.16
CA PHE A 17 12.29 -2.19 -10.17
C PHE A 17 10.81 -2.58 -10.35
N PRO A 18 10.37 -3.71 -9.75
CA PRO A 18 8.96 -4.10 -9.78
C PRO A 18 8.03 -2.95 -9.36
N LEU A 19 7.09 -2.66 -10.26
CA LEU A 19 6.05 -1.67 -10.06
C LEU A 19 4.78 -2.39 -9.64
N THR A 20 4.22 -2.00 -8.50
CA THR A 20 2.88 -2.44 -8.11
C THR A 20 1.91 -1.30 -8.35
N THR A 21 1.01 -1.48 -9.30
CA THR A 21 -0.02 -0.48 -9.60
C THR A 21 -1.31 -0.87 -8.92
N LEU A 22 -1.89 0.07 -8.17
CA LEU A 22 -3.23 -0.03 -7.59
C LEU A 22 -4.19 0.76 -8.47
N LEU A 23 -5.08 0.09 -9.20
CA LEU A 23 -6.05 0.74 -10.10
C LEU A 23 -7.42 0.85 -9.45
N ASN A 24 -7.98 2.05 -9.34
CA ASN A 24 -9.33 2.25 -8.80
C ASN A 24 -10.43 2.07 -9.87
N GLU A 25 -11.70 2.13 -9.46
CA GLU A 25 -12.87 1.98 -10.35
C GLU A 25 -13.04 3.11 -11.39
N HIS A 26 -12.29 4.20 -11.23
CA HIS A 26 -12.20 5.33 -12.15
C HIS A 26 -10.97 5.25 -13.07
N ASN A 27 -10.26 4.13 -13.07
CA ASN A 27 -9.05 3.89 -13.84
C ASN A 27 -7.89 4.83 -13.46
N GLU A 28 -7.90 5.35 -12.23
CA GLU A 28 -6.78 6.08 -11.64
C GLU A 28 -5.82 5.07 -11.02
N SER A 29 -4.53 5.22 -11.30
CA SER A 29 -3.46 4.36 -10.80
C SER A 29 -2.68 5.03 -9.67
N LEU A 30 -2.41 4.26 -8.62
CA LEU A 30 -1.31 4.55 -7.69
C LEU A 30 -0.16 3.59 -7.99
N GLU A 31 0.97 4.15 -8.37
CA GLU A 31 2.18 3.43 -8.77
C GLU A 31 3.16 3.33 -7.61
N ILE A 32 3.40 2.10 -7.15
CA ILE A 32 4.34 1.80 -6.06
C ILE A 32 5.64 1.26 -6.68
N TYR A 33 6.61 2.14 -6.86
CA TYR A 33 7.96 1.75 -7.28
C TYR A 33 8.70 1.12 -6.10
N GLN A 34 9.15 -0.12 -6.26
CA GLN A 34 10.11 -0.76 -5.36
C GLN A 34 11.51 -0.18 -5.66
N THR A 35 12.45 -0.12 -4.72
CA THR A 35 13.81 0.42 -5.00
C THR A 35 14.88 -0.57 -4.53
N LYS A 36 16.06 -0.58 -5.18
CA LYS A 36 17.21 -1.41 -4.76
C LYS A 36 17.79 -1.00 -3.41
N VAL A 37 17.55 0.25 -2.99
CA VAL A 37 18.26 0.88 -1.87
C VAL A 37 17.39 0.71 -0.63
N GLY A 38 17.44 -0.48 -0.07
CA GLY A 38 16.74 -0.83 1.16
C GLY A 38 16.54 -2.33 1.22
N SER A 39 16.68 -2.88 2.41
CA SER A 39 16.60 -4.31 2.73
C SER A 39 15.18 -4.88 2.50
N VAL A 40 14.84 -5.99 3.14
CA VAL A 40 13.55 -6.73 2.99
C VAL A 40 12.28 -5.89 3.00
N GLY A 41 12.28 -4.67 3.57
CA GLY A 41 11.13 -3.76 3.59
C GLY A 41 10.82 -3.04 2.27
N SER A 42 11.74 -3.05 1.30
CA SER A 42 11.55 -2.38 -0.01
C SER A 42 10.80 -3.20 -1.06
N TRP A 43 10.47 -4.46 -0.73
CA TRP A 43 9.82 -5.40 -1.63
C TRP A 43 8.34 -5.54 -1.28
N CYS A 44 7.49 -5.61 -2.32
CA CYS A 44 6.11 -6.05 -2.13
C CYS A 44 6.11 -7.57 -2.04
N TRP A 45 5.81 -8.09 -0.86
CA TRP A 45 5.72 -9.53 -0.60
C TRP A 45 4.39 -10.10 -1.10
N GLU A 46 4.39 -11.34 -1.57
CA GLU A 46 3.18 -12.03 -2.05
C GLU A 46 2.11 -12.14 -0.96
N SER A 47 2.53 -12.23 0.31
CA SER A 47 1.63 -12.22 1.46
C SER A 47 0.85 -10.90 1.61
N ALA A 48 1.47 -9.77 1.28
CA ALA A 48 0.83 -8.46 1.32
C ALA A 48 -0.25 -8.35 0.23
N ILE A 49 0.04 -8.87 -0.97
CA ILE A 49 -0.93 -8.94 -2.08
C ILE A 49 -2.12 -9.84 -1.68
N CYS A 50 -1.83 -11.03 -1.15
CA CYS A 50 -2.84 -11.98 -0.70
C CYS A 50 -3.76 -11.36 0.38
N LEU A 51 -3.19 -10.66 1.36
CA LEU A 51 -3.96 -10.00 2.41
C LEU A 51 -4.81 -8.85 1.88
N ALA A 52 -4.28 -8.02 0.99
CA ALA A 52 -5.00 -6.91 0.38
C ALA A 52 -6.23 -7.41 -0.41
N GLU A 53 -6.06 -8.41 -1.28
CA GLU A 53 -7.16 -9.03 -2.02
C GLU A 53 -8.16 -9.71 -1.07
N TYR A 54 -7.70 -10.45 -0.06
CA TYR A 54 -8.59 -11.08 0.92
C TYR A 54 -9.45 -10.06 1.67
N CYS A 55 -8.85 -8.94 2.11
CA CYS A 55 -9.58 -7.88 2.79
C CYS A 55 -10.62 -7.23 1.88
N TYR A 56 -10.29 -7.05 0.60
CA TYR A 56 -11.22 -6.54 -0.40
C TYR A 56 -12.38 -7.53 -0.64
N ASP A 57 -12.09 -8.80 -0.92
CA ASP A 57 -13.09 -9.80 -1.32
C ASP A 57 -14.00 -10.24 -0.16
N HIS A 58 -13.47 -10.28 1.08
CA HIS A 58 -14.17 -10.90 2.21
C HIS A 58 -14.51 -9.95 3.36
N MET A 59 -13.85 -8.78 3.44
CA MET A 59 -13.95 -7.89 4.60
C MET A 59 -14.32 -6.45 4.24
N PHE A 60 -14.74 -6.20 3.00
CA PHE A 60 -15.09 -4.89 2.45
C PHE A 60 -15.83 -3.94 3.41
N ASN A 61 -16.93 -4.40 4.02
CA ASN A 61 -17.78 -3.56 4.88
C ASN A 61 -17.21 -3.34 6.29
N GLN A 62 -16.14 -4.04 6.68
CA GLN A 62 -15.64 -4.04 8.05
C GLN A 62 -14.75 -2.83 8.35
N PHE A 63 -14.14 -2.24 7.33
CA PHE A 63 -13.10 -1.21 7.50
C PHE A 63 -13.62 0.23 7.44
N LYS A 64 -14.83 0.46 6.93
CA LYS A 64 -15.40 1.80 6.81
C LYS A 64 -15.43 2.52 8.16
N ASN A 65 -14.84 3.72 8.20
CA ASN A 65 -14.71 4.57 9.40
C ASN A 65 -13.94 3.94 10.57
N LYS A 66 -13.26 2.80 10.37
CA LYS A 66 -12.41 2.21 11.40
C LYS A 66 -11.08 2.93 11.49
N ARG A 67 -10.46 2.85 12.67
CA ARG A 67 -9.05 3.23 12.88
C ARG A 67 -8.22 1.96 12.78
N ILE A 68 -7.25 1.94 11.88
CA ILE A 68 -6.47 0.76 11.53
C ILE A 68 -4.99 1.14 11.68
N VAL A 69 -4.20 0.25 12.26
CA VAL A 69 -2.74 0.35 12.30
C VAL A 69 -2.18 -0.83 11.50
N GLU A 70 -1.30 -0.54 10.56
CA GLU A 70 -0.49 -1.54 9.87
C GLU A 70 0.94 -1.47 10.42
N ILE A 71 1.51 -2.61 10.82
CA ILE A 71 2.84 -2.73 11.41
C ILE A 71 3.74 -3.47 10.44
N GLY A 72 4.88 -2.86 10.09
CA GLY A 72 5.75 -3.37 9.03
C GLY A 72 5.11 -3.17 7.66
N SER A 73 4.65 -1.94 7.41
CA SER A 73 3.92 -1.59 6.18
C SER A 73 4.73 -1.80 4.90
N GLY A 74 6.06 -1.70 4.95
CA GLY A 74 6.94 -1.80 3.78
C GLY A 74 6.49 -0.84 2.66
N THR A 75 5.90 -1.41 1.61
CA THR A 75 5.33 -0.65 0.49
C THR A 75 3.99 0.05 0.79
N GLY A 76 3.33 -0.31 1.90
CA GLY A 76 2.05 0.23 2.34
C GLY A 76 0.83 -0.32 1.60
N ILE A 77 0.99 -1.36 0.78
CA ILE A 77 -0.07 -1.82 -0.13
C ILE A 77 -1.35 -2.26 0.57
N VAL A 78 -1.25 -2.96 1.70
CA VAL A 78 -2.41 -3.43 2.45
C VAL A 78 -3.12 -2.24 3.08
N GLY A 79 -2.39 -1.37 3.78
CA GLY A 79 -2.98 -0.19 4.38
C GLY A 79 -3.61 0.77 3.36
N LEU A 80 -3.03 0.92 2.17
CA LEU A 80 -3.64 1.68 1.06
C LEU A 80 -4.93 1.04 0.57
N GLN A 81 -4.97 -0.29 0.42
CA GLN A 81 -6.18 -1.04 0.09
C GLN A 81 -7.28 -0.83 1.14
N LEU A 82 -6.93 -0.90 2.43
CA LEU A 82 -7.87 -0.67 3.52
C LEU A 82 -8.36 0.79 3.60
N CYS A 83 -7.50 1.74 3.21
CA CYS A 83 -7.88 3.15 3.10
C CYS A 83 -8.90 3.37 1.97
N ALA A 84 -8.70 2.73 0.81
CA ALA A 84 -9.68 2.76 -0.29
C ALA A 84 -11.03 2.13 0.09
N LEU A 85 -11.04 1.18 1.02
CA LEU A 85 -12.25 0.61 1.64
C LEU A 85 -12.90 1.55 2.69
N GLY A 86 -12.39 2.76 2.87
CA GLY A 86 -12.93 3.78 3.78
C GLY A 86 -12.36 3.72 5.20
N GLY A 87 -11.24 3.01 5.39
CA GLY A 87 -10.50 3.00 6.66
C GLY A 87 -9.73 4.31 6.91
N ASN A 88 -9.53 4.64 8.18
CA ASN A 88 -8.54 5.63 8.61
C ASN A 88 -7.29 4.87 9.05
N VAL A 89 -6.28 4.83 8.19
CA VAL A 89 -5.14 3.92 8.32
C VAL A 89 -3.91 4.68 8.82
N THR A 90 -3.22 4.12 9.80
CA THR A 90 -1.88 4.54 10.21
C THR A 90 -0.88 3.49 9.76
N LEU A 91 -0.05 3.85 8.79
CA LEU A 91 1.04 3.02 8.27
C LEU A 91 2.24 3.20 9.20
N THR A 92 2.85 2.09 9.61
CA THR A 92 4.02 2.12 10.49
C THR A 92 5.11 1.20 10.00
N ASP A 93 6.33 1.72 9.98
CA ASP A 93 7.54 0.95 9.71
C ASP A 93 8.75 1.63 10.38
N ARG A 94 9.93 1.02 10.25
CA ARG A 94 11.20 1.63 10.65
C ARG A 94 11.47 2.87 9.79
N GLU A 95 12.23 3.81 10.37
CA GLU A 95 12.55 5.10 9.77
C GLU A 95 13.12 4.99 8.35
N GLU A 96 13.97 3.99 8.12
CA GLU A 96 14.60 3.69 6.82
C GLU A 96 13.62 3.33 5.70
N TYR A 97 12.35 3.05 6.00
CA TYR A 97 11.32 2.71 5.00
C TYR A 97 10.21 3.77 4.88
N LEU A 98 10.25 4.83 5.69
CA LEU A 98 9.18 5.84 5.65
C LEU A 98 9.20 6.69 4.39
N GLU A 99 10.37 6.96 3.82
CA GLU A 99 10.49 7.72 2.56
C GLU A 99 9.73 7.02 1.42
N LEU A 100 9.74 5.69 1.39
CA LEU A 100 8.97 4.89 0.43
C LEU A 100 7.46 5.13 0.58
N ILE A 101 6.97 5.23 1.82
CA ILE A 101 5.54 5.34 2.14
C ILE A 101 5.03 6.78 1.97
N ILE A 102 5.82 7.77 2.38
CA ILE A 102 5.41 9.19 2.46
C ILE A 102 5.22 9.81 1.07
N GLU A 103 6.07 9.51 0.09
CA GLU A 103 5.89 10.00 -1.28
C GLU A 103 4.56 9.56 -1.91
N ARG A 104 3.95 8.49 -1.39
CA ARG A 104 2.86 7.75 -2.05
C ARG A 104 1.49 7.93 -1.38
N GLY A 105 1.43 8.48 -0.17
CA GLY A 105 0.18 8.61 0.61
C GLY A 105 -0.73 9.81 0.25
N GLY A 106 -0.40 10.57 -0.79
CA GLY A 106 -0.92 11.93 -1.00
C GLY A 106 -2.19 12.12 -1.85
N GLY A 107 -2.76 11.09 -2.50
CA GLY A 107 -3.84 11.33 -3.46
C GLY A 107 -4.88 10.22 -3.59
N GLY A 108 -6.16 10.57 -3.39
CA GLY A 108 -7.27 9.95 -4.12
C GLY A 108 -8.05 8.80 -3.49
N THR A 109 -7.75 8.34 -2.27
CA THR A 109 -8.54 7.25 -1.65
C THR A 109 -9.56 7.82 -0.65
N GLY A 110 -10.79 7.28 -0.60
CA GLY A 110 -11.91 7.80 0.22
C GLY A 110 -11.71 7.75 1.76
N GLY A 111 -10.50 7.46 2.24
CA GLY A 111 -10.09 7.42 3.64
C GLY A 111 -8.94 8.40 3.93
N ARG A 112 -8.37 8.32 5.14
CA ARG A 112 -7.19 9.12 5.53
C ARG A 112 -6.03 8.19 5.85
N VAL A 113 -4.87 8.49 5.27
CA VAL A 113 -3.60 7.81 5.56
C VAL A 113 -2.75 8.70 6.46
N PHE A 114 -2.27 8.14 7.56
CA PHE A 114 -1.24 8.72 8.40
C PHE A 114 -0.01 7.84 8.32
N VAL A 115 1.17 8.43 8.17
CA VAL A 115 2.44 7.69 8.19
C VAL A 115 3.16 8.02 9.49
N LYS A 116 3.61 6.99 10.22
CA LYS A 116 4.34 7.15 11.48
C LYS A 116 5.56 6.23 11.53
N THR A 117 6.64 6.73 12.14
CA THR A 117 7.82 5.94 12.46
C THR A 117 7.57 5.06 13.68
N CYS A 118 8.08 3.83 13.65
CA CYS A 118 8.32 3.05 14.86
C CYS A 118 9.66 3.50 15.45
N ALA A 119 9.62 4.22 16.58
CA ALA A 119 10.83 4.56 17.32
C ALA A 119 11.50 3.29 17.86
N ASN A 120 12.82 3.20 17.72
CA ASN A 120 13.64 2.16 18.37
C ASN A 120 13.70 2.37 19.89
#